data_AF-A0CUR4-F1
#
_entry.id   AF-A0CUR4-F1
#
_cell.length_a   1.000
_cell.length_b   1.000
_cell.length_c   1.000
_cell.angle_alpha   90.00
_cell.angle_beta   90.00
_cell.angle_gamma   90.00
#
_symmetry.space_group_name_H-M   'P 1'
#
loop_
_entity.id
_entity.type
_entity.pdbx_description
1 polymer ?
#
loop_
_entity_poly.entity_id
_entity_poly.type
_entity_poly.pdbx_seq_one_letter_code
_entity_poly.pdbx_strand_id
1 'polypeptide(L)'
;MSDNGSEENSTSSREIDVESIAVKLYVELIDGRDPMLNYIEYFPEFDLSKIQQPNGINIFKLTSKLKELGIQLEGRTISYYSFNCEMYINCGLDPVHYSYVMSLNEIKQTNQLRIKCIQTGISLIHLVMSEEMNEKVNKMKEQEGNEQQQQQQNQGQENQKQCRRTKERRIGYIIEKVQKWREYYNGITIDGGSKRFTLEEAAQKVNISKKSLDDYLLQIRYGRKFGFNFNEHKNEKVGVLRAFVKKNNSTKKKKVKQE
;
A
#
# COMPACT_ATOMS: atom_id res chain seq x y z
N MET A 1 -63.45 -7.00 27.15
CA MET A 1 -62.07 -7.51 27.30
C MET A 1 -61.62 -7.82 25.90
N SER A 2 -60.70 -7.01 25.39
CA SER A 2 -60.37 -6.94 23.96
C SER A 2 -59.21 -7.87 23.65
N ASP A 3 -59.44 -8.80 22.74
CA ASP A 3 -58.43 -9.64 22.12
C ASP A 3 -57.44 -8.79 21.31
N ASN A 4 -56.18 -8.79 21.72
CA ASN A 4 -55.08 -8.26 20.92
C ASN A 4 -54.24 -9.44 20.44
N GLY A 5 -54.49 -9.84 19.18
CA GLY A 5 -53.63 -10.75 18.44
C GLY A 5 -52.31 -10.06 18.12
N SER A 6 -51.23 -10.61 18.65
CA SER A 6 -49.86 -10.24 18.29
C SER A 6 -49.44 -10.99 17.03
N GLU A 7 -49.33 -10.25 15.93
CA GLU A 7 -48.76 -10.70 14.66
C GLU A 7 -47.26 -10.99 14.82
N GLU A 8 -46.89 -12.25 14.68
CA GLU A 8 -45.50 -12.69 14.56
C GLU A 8 -44.95 -12.34 13.17
N ASN A 9 -44.19 -11.24 13.09
CA ASN A 9 -43.39 -10.93 11.90
C ASN A 9 -42.20 -11.90 11.80
N SER A 10 -42.45 -13.06 11.20
CA SER A 10 -41.42 -13.99 10.71
C SER A 10 -40.59 -13.27 9.63
N THR A 11 -39.45 -12.73 10.06
CA THR A 11 -38.46 -12.14 9.16
C THR A 11 -37.73 -13.30 8.48
N SER A 12 -38.34 -13.80 7.39
CA SER A 12 -37.75 -14.78 6.48
C SER A 12 -36.41 -14.22 5.98
N SER A 13 -35.34 -14.72 6.58
CA SER A 13 -33.97 -14.52 6.13
C SER A 13 -33.86 -15.20 4.78
N ARG A 14 -33.96 -14.42 3.70
CA ARG A 14 -33.71 -14.89 2.34
C ARG A 14 -32.27 -15.41 2.31
N GLU A 15 -32.13 -16.73 2.35
CA GLU A 15 -30.90 -17.43 2.00
C GLU A 15 -30.59 -17.03 0.56
N ILE A 16 -29.64 -16.11 0.41
CA ILE A 16 -29.10 -15.77 -0.90
C ILE A 16 -28.31 -17.01 -1.32
N ASP A 17 -28.79 -17.71 -2.35
CA ASP A 17 -28.04 -18.77 -3.02
C ASP A 17 -26.71 -18.17 -3.49
N VAL A 18 -25.67 -18.39 -2.70
CA VAL A 18 -24.30 -17.98 -3.05
C VAL A 18 -23.82 -19.02 -4.06
N GLU A 19 -23.83 -18.65 -5.34
CA GLU A 19 -23.21 -19.45 -6.41
C GLU A 19 -21.83 -19.93 -5.96
N SER A 20 -21.58 -21.24 -6.02
CA SER A 20 -20.27 -21.81 -5.70
C SER A 20 -19.26 -21.34 -6.74
N ILE A 21 -18.23 -20.61 -6.30
CA ILE A 21 -17.16 -20.14 -7.18
C ILE A 21 -15.91 -20.97 -6.90
N ALA A 22 -15.59 -21.90 -7.80
CA ALA A 22 -14.32 -22.63 -7.81
C ALA A 22 -13.31 -21.92 -8.72
N VAL A 23 -12.07 -21.75 -8.24
CA VAL A 23 -11.01 -21.03 -8.99
C VAL A 23 -9.67 -21.75 -8.97
N LYS A 24 -8.80 -21.44 -9.93
CA LYS A 24 -7.39 -21.86 -9.90
C LYS A 24 -6.60 -20.95 -8.97
N LEU A 25 -6.13 -21.45 -7.84
CA LEU A 25 -5.33 -20.67 -6.90
C LEU A 25 -3.84 -21.02 -7.00
N TYR A 26 -3.01 -19.98 -7.09
CA TYR A 26 -1.55 -20.07 -7.03
C TYR A 26 -1.06 -19.32 -5.78
N VAL A 27 -0.26 -19.98 -4.95
CA VAL A 27 0.35 -19.38 -3.77
C VAL A 27 1.87 -19.42 -3.92
N GLU A 28 2.46 -18.29 -4.27
CA GLU A 28 3.91 -18.10 -4.37
C GLU A 28 4.49 -17.85 -2.98
N LEU A 29 5.32 -18.77 -2.49
CA LEU A 29 5.99 -18.67 -1.18
C LEU A 29 7.45 -18.32 -1.45
N ILE A 30 7.87 -17.15 -0.97
CA ILE A 30 9.18 -16.57 -1.25
C ILE A 30 9.94 -16.38 0.06
N ASP A 31 11.12 -16.98 0.19
CA ASP A 31 12.06 -16.66 1.28
C ASP A 31 13.07 -15.62 0.80
N GLY A 32 13.05 -14.44 1.43
CA GLY A 32 13.99 -13.37 1.09
C GLY A 32 15.45 -13.65 1.46
N ARG A 33 15.70 -14.64 2.34
CA ARG A 33 17.05 -15.05 2.77
C ARG A 33 17.62 -16.14 1.87
N ASP A 34 16.77 -17.05 1.41
CA ASP A 34 17.17 -18.15 0.54
C ASP A 34 16.21 -18.30 -0.66
N PRO A 35 16.58 -17.74 -1.83
CA PRO A 35 15.79 -17.86 -3.04
C PRO A 35 15.59 -19.30 -3.52
N MET A 36 16.41 -20.26 -3.08
CA MET A 36 16.25 -21.69 -3.44
C MET A 36 15.05 -22.32 -2.74
N LEU A 37 14.56 -21.71 -1.66
CA LEU A 37 13.36 -22.12 -0.94
C LEU A 37 12.09 -21.48 -1.50
N ASN A 38 12.16 -20.80 -2.65
CA ASN A 38 10.98 -20.26 -3.31
C ASN A 38 10.22 -21.39 -4.01
N TYR A 39 8.93 -21.53 -3.72
CA TYR A 39 8.07 -22.52 -4.37
C TYR A 39 6.66 -21.97 -4.59
N ILE A 40 5.90 -22.67 -5.44
CA ILE A 40 4.52 -22.32 -5.77
C ILE A 40 3.64 -23.51 -5.43
N GLU A 41 2.66 -23.28 -4.56
CA GLU A 41 1.58 -24.22 -4.32
C GLU A 41 0.44 -23.93 -5.30
N TYR A 42 -0.07 -24.97 -5.95
CA TYR A 42 -1.13 -24.87 -6.95
C TYR A 42 -2.35 -25.68 -6.54
N PHE A 43 -3.49 -25.00 -6.47
CA PHE A 43 -4.79 -25.59 -6.19
C PHE A 43 -5.66 -25.44 -7.45
N PRO A 44 -5.91 -26.54 -8.19
CA PRO A 44 -6.64 -26.48 -9.46
C PRO A 44 -8.11 -26.09 -9.27
N GLU A 45 -8.71 -26.51 -8.17
CA GLU A 45 -10.09 -26.21 -7.79
C GLU A 45 -10.13 -25.78 -6.32
N PHE A 46 -10.07 -24.47 -6.11
CA PHE A 46 -10.17 -23.86 -4.79
C PHE A 46 -11.55 -23.23 -4.61
N ASP A 47 -12.32 -23.73 -3.64
CA ASP A 47 -13.67 -23.25 -3.34
C ASP A 47 -13.63 -21.93 -2.55
N LEU A 48 -14.22 -20.89 -3.13
CA LEU A 48 -14.31 -19.56 -2.52
C LEU A 48 -15.63 -19.33 -1.75
N SER A 49 -16.58 -20.25 -1.78
CA SER A 49 -17.93 -20.07 -1.23
C SER A 49 -17.93 -19.60 0.23
N LYS A 50 -17.06 -20.19 1.07
CA LYS A 50 -16.98 -19.90 2.51
C LYS A 50 -16.25 -18.59 2.85
N ILE A 51 -15.49 -18.04 1.91
CA ILE A 51 -14.67 -16.84 2.12
C ILE A 51 -15.20 -15.61 1.36
N GLN A 52 -16.25 -15.80 0.55
CA GLN A 52 -16.93 -14.75 -0.16
C GLN A 52 -17.74 -13.85 0.78
N GLN A 53 -17.74 -12.57 0.45
CA GLN A 53 -18.53 -11.51 1.06
C GLN A 53 -19.26 -10.72 -0.06
N PRO A 54 -20.30 -9.93 0.26
CA PRO A 54 -21.04 -9.17 -0.75
C PRO A 54 -20.17 -8.25 -1.62
N ASN A 55 -19.06 -7.76 -1.06
CA ASN A 55 -18.12 -6.84 -1.70
C ASN A 55 -16.89 -7.53 -2.32
N GLY A 56 -16.74 -8.85 -2.20
CA GLY A 56 -15.59 -9.58 -2.76
C GLY A 56 -15.09 -10.73 -1.89
N ILE A 57 -13.83 -11.12 -2.09
CA ILE A 57 -13.18 -12.17 -1.30
C ILE A 57 -12.39 -11.54 -0.17
N ASN A 58 -12.66 -11.98 1.06
CA ASN A 58 -11.97 -11.51 2.24
C ASN A 58 -10.58 -12.18 2.37
N ILE A 59 -9.51 -11.38 2.33
CA ILE A 59 -8.14 -11.90 2.32
C ILE A 59 -7.76 -12.51 3.69
N PHE A 60 -8.30 -12.00 4.78
CA PHE A 60 -8.10 -12.60 6.10
C PHE A 60 -8.70 -14.01 6.17
N LYS A 61 -9.94 -14.20 5.69
CA LYS A 61 -10.55 -15.54 5.62
C LYS A 61 -9.78 -16.47 4.67
N LEU A 62 -9.33 -15.96 3.52
CA LEU A 62 -8.52 -16.71 2.56
C LEU A 62 -7.23 -17.23 3.22
N THR A 63 -6.47 -16.35 3.87
CA THR A 63 -5.20 -16.72 4.53
C THR A 63 -5.42 -17.71 5.67
N SER A 64 -6.48 -17.54 6.48
CA SER A 64 -6.87 -18.56 7.47
C SER A 64 -7.14 -19.92 6.84
N LYS A 65 -7.84 -19.96 5.70
CA LYS A 65 -8.09 -21.21 4.98
C LYS A 65 -6.81 -21.87 4.45
N LEU A 66 -5.85 -21.06 4.00
CA LEU A 66 -4.54 -21.57 3.56
C LEU A 66 -3.73 -22.17 4.72
N LYS A 67 -3.84 -21.61 5.93
CA LYS A 67 -3.23 -22.20 7.13
C LYS A 67 -3.84 -23.56 7.47
N GLU A 68 -5.17 -23.69 7.34
CA GLU A 68 -5.84 -25.00 7.50
C GLU A 68 -5.35 -26.05 6.50
N LEU A 69 -4.92 -25.62 5.31
CA LEU A 69 -4.31 -26.49 4.29
C LEU A 69 -2.82 -26.76 4.53
N GLY A 70 -2.25 -26.28 5.65
CA GLY A 70 -0.85 -26.51 6.02
C GLY A 70 0.14 -25.49 5.46
N ILE A 71 -0.32 -24.42 4.81
CA ILE A 71 0.58 -23.37 4.31
C ILE A 71 1.07 -22.52 5.50
N GLN A 72 2.39 -22.48 5.69
CA GLN A 72 3.02 -21.66 6.71
C GLN A 72 3.06 -20.19 6.26
N LEU A 73 2.18 -19.37 6.84
CA LEU A 73 2.06 -17.95 6.54
C LEU A 73 2.58 -17.03 7.64
N GLU A 74 2.86 -17.55 8.83
CA GLU A 74 3.22 -16.76 10.01
C GLU A 74 4.44 -15.86 9.76
N GLY A 75 4.29 -14.57 10.04
CA GLY A 75 5.35 -13.58 9.84
C GLY A 75 5.66 -13.25 8.37
N ARG A 76 4.85 -13.73 7.41
CA ARG A 76 5.04 -13.42 5.99
C ARG A 76 4.22 -12.21 5.58
N THR A 77 4.77 -11.40 4.69
CA THR A 77 4.04 -10.35 3.98
C THR A 77 3.13 -10.99 2.95
N ILE A 78 1.84 -10.69 3.01
CA ILE A 78 0.83 -11.21 2.09
C ILE A 78 0.52 -10.16 1.04
N SER A 79 0.48 -10.57 -0.23
CA SER A 79 0.04 -9.75 -1.35
C SER A 79 -0.80 -10.56 -2.31
N TYR A 80 -1.79 -9.96 -2.96
CA TYR A 80 -2.51 -10.60 -4.06
C TYR A 80 -2.23 -9.90 -5.38
N TYR A 81 -2.24 -10.65 -6.49
CA TYR A 81 -2.12 -10.05 -7.80
C TYR A 81 -3.44 -9.43 -8.24
N SER A 82 -3.45 -8.12 -8.49
CA SER A 82 -4.58 -7.46 -9.13
C SER A 82 -4.39 -7.44 -10.65
N PHE A 83 -5.26 -8.12 -11.39
CA PHE A 83 -5.30 -8.08 -12.86
C PHE A 83 -5.71 -6.73 -13.40
N ASN A 84 -6.62 -6.02 -12.71
CA ASN A 84 -7.02 -4.67 -13.10
C ASN A 84 -5.84 -3.69 -13.06
N CYS A 85 -4.92 -3.88 -12.11
CA CYS A 85 -3.75 -3.01 -11.93
C CYS A 85 -2.45 -3.61 -12.51
N GLU A 86 -2.49 -4.85 -13.02
CA GLU A 86 -1.33 -5.64 -13.43
C GLU A 86 -0.19 -5.67 -12.39
N MET A 87 -0.52 -5.76 -11.10
CA MET A 87 0.48 -5.74 -10.03
C MET A 87 0.03 -6.40 -8.73
N TYR A 88 1.01 -6.76 -7.90
CA TYR A 88 0.76 -7.24 -6.54
C TYR A 88 0.35 -6.09 -5.60
N ILE A 89 -0.80 -6.24 -4.95
CA ILE A 89 -1.34 -5.36 -3.91
C ILE A 89 -0.97 -5.93 -2.55
N ASN A 90 -0.26 -5.13 -1.74
CA ASN A 90 0.19 -5.54 -0.41
C ASN A 90 -0.94 -5.46 0.62
N CYS A 91 -1.17 -6.56 1.34
CA CYS A 91 -2.17 -6.69 2.41
C CYS A 91 -1.58 -6.57 3.82
N GLY A 92 -0.26 -6.43 3.94
CA GLY A 92 0.45 -6.39 5.22
C GLY A 92 1.02 -7.73 5.63
N LEU A 93 1.38 -7.85 6.90
CA LEU A 93 1.85 -9.10 7.49
C LEU A 93 0.69 -10.01 7.86
N ASP A 94 0.92 -11.31 7.80
CA ASP A 94 0.04 -12.29 8.41
C ASP A 94 0.10 -12.20 9.95
N PRO A 95 -1.03 -12.13 10.67
CA PRO A 95 -2.41 -12.08 10.15
C PRO A 95 -2.77 -10.73 9.53
N VAL A 96 -3.32 -10.77 8.32
CA VAL A 96 -3.75 -9.57 7.59
C VAL A 96 -5.01 -8.95 8.21
N HIS A 97 -5.21 -7.64 8.02
CA HIS A 97 -6.40 -6.97 8.54
C HIS A 97 -7.68 -7.44 7.82
N TYR A 98 -8.79 -7.60 8.56
CA TYR A 98 -10.06 -8.12 8.04
C TYR A 98 -10.72 -7.21 6.97
N SER A 99 -10.28 -5.95 6.86
CA SER A 99 -10.79 -4.99 5.88
C SER A 99 -10.27 -5.23 4.46
N TYR A 100 -9.25 -6.07 4.26
CA TYR A 100 -8.73 -6.35 2.93
C TYR A 100 -9.68 -7.26 2.16
N VAL A 101 -10.27 -6.71 1.10
CA VAL A 101 -11.20 -7.40 0.21
C VAL A 101 -10.72 -7.28 -1.23
N MET A 102 -10.69 -8.39 -1.94
CA MET A 102 -10.45 -8.45 -3.38
C MET A 102 -11.76 -8.45 -4.15
N SER A 103 -11.86 -7.65 -5.21
CA SER A 103 -13.08 -7.58 -6.02
C SER A 103 -13.40 -8.92 -6.70
N LEU A 104 -14.64 -9.38 -6.54
CA LEU A 104 -15.12 -10.62 -7.13
C LEU A 104 -15.09 -10.60 -8.67
N ASN A 105 -15.29 -9.41 -9.27
CA ASN A 105 -15.31 -9.22 -10.71
C ASN A 105 -13.97 -9.62 -11.35
N GLU A 106 -12.87 -9.32 -10.66
CA GLU A 106 -11.53 -9.61 -11.14
C GLU A 106 -11.26 -11.12 -11.17
N ILE A 107 -11.77 -11.83 -10.16
CA ILE A 107 -11.65 -13.28 -10.04
C ILE A 107 -12.52 -13.97 -11.10
N LYS A 108 -13.77 -13.53 -11.28
CA LYS A 108 -14.70 -14.10 -12.27
C LYS A 108 -14.16 -13.98 -13.70
N GLN A 109 -13.50 -12.86 -14.04
CA GLN A 109 -12.96 -12.64 -15.38
C GLN A 109 -11.80 -13.57 -15.72
N THR A 110 -10.95 -13.87 -14.74
CA THR A 110 -9.69 -14.58 -14.99
C THR A 110 -9.75 -16.05 -14.57
N ASN A 111 -10.72 -16.40 -13.74
CA ASN A 111 -10.85 -17.70 -13.07
C ASN A 111 -9.55 -18.18 -12.40
N GLN A 112 -8.72 -17.23 -11.96
CA GLN A 112 -7.46 -17.49 -11.28
C GLN A 112 -7.24 -16.49 -10.16
N LEU A 113 -6.62 -16.97 -9.10
CA LEU A 113 -6.24 -16.20 -7.93
C LEU A 113 -4.75 -16.39 -7.70
N ARG A 114 -4.00 -15.32 -7.50
CA ARG A 114 -2.56 -15.40 -7.22
C ARG A 114 -2.25 -14.67 -5.92
N ILE A 115 -1.70 -15.40 -4.97
CA ILE A 115 -1.25 -14.90 -3.68
C ILE A 115 0.27 -15.03 -3.62
N LYS A 116 0.92 -14.01 -3.10
CA LYS A 116 2.36 -13.94 -2.88
C LYS A 116 2.60 -13.74 -1.39
N CYS A 117 3.38 -14.65 -0.81
CA CYS A 117 3.71 -14.70 0.59
C CYS A 117 5.23 -14.58 0.72
N ILE A 118 5.70 -13.47 1.28
CA ILE A 118 7.14 -13.16 1.34
C ILE A 118 7.60 -13.20 2.79
N GLN A 119 8.52 -14.10 3.10
CA GLN A 119 9.25 -14.09 4.36
C GLN A 119 10.36 -13.05 4.29
N THR A 120 10.16 -11.94 5.00
CA THR A 120 11.20 -10.91 5.13
C THR A 120 12.21 -11.36 6.18
N GLY A 121 13.49 -11.33 5.85
CA GLY A 121 14.57 -11.64 6.80
C GLY A 121 14.77 -10.57 7.89
N ILE A 122 13.84 -9.62 8.01
CA ILE A 122 13.90 -8.54 8.99
C ILE A 122 13.22 -9.04 10.26
N SER A 123 13.99 -9.14 11.35
CA SER A 123 13.48 -9.51 12.67
C SER A 123 12.23 -8.70 13.04
N LEU A 124 11.21 -9.36 13.59
CA LEU A 124 9.99 -8.74 14.13
C LEU A 124 10.34 -7.56 15.07
N ILE A 125 11.43 -7.69 15.83
CA ILE A 125 11.97 -6.65 16.71
C ILE A 125 12.33 -5.39 15.91
N HIS A 126 12.96 -5.53 14.75
CA HIS A 126 13.34 -4.39 13.91
C HIS A 126 12.12 -3.68 13.31
N LEU A 127 11.05 -4.43 13.04
CA LEU A 127 9.79 -3.89 12.55
C LEU A 127 9.01 -3.15 13.65
N VAL A 128 8.90 -3.76 14.84
CA VAL A 128 8.27 -3.14 16.03
C VAL A 128 9.06 -1.90 16.48
N MET A 129 10.39 -1.97 16.47
CA MET A 129 11.25 -0.82 16.75
C MET A 129 11.03 0.32 15.75
N SER A 130 10.68 0.02 14.50
CA SER A 130 10.36 1.06 13.51
C SER A 130 8.99 1.73 13.75
N GLU A 131 8.03 1.02 14.33
CA GLU A 131 6.73 1.57 14.72
C GLU A 131 6.82 2.40 16.01
N GLU A 132 7.48 1.86 17.04
CA GLU A 132 7.67 2.54 18.34
C GLU A 132 8.58 3.78 18.20
N MET A 133 9.60 3.70 17.34
CA MET A 133 10.45 4.84 17.00
C MET A 133 9.73 5.86 16.11
N ASN A 134 8.81 5.44 15.23
CA ASN A 134 7.94 6.37 14.51
C ASN A 134 7.01 7.13 15.48
N GLU A 135 6.45 6.46 16.49
CA GLU A 135 5.61 7.13 17.51
C GLU A 135 6.42 8.11 18.38
N LYS A 136 7.61 7.72 18.84
CA LYS A 136 8.50 8.63 19.58
C LYS A 136 8.95 9.82 18.74
N VAL A 137 9.28 9.61 17.47
CA VAL A 137 9.65 10.70 16.54
C VAL A 137 8.46 11.63 16.26
N ASN A 138 7.23 11.11 16.24
CA ASN A 138 6.03 11.94 16.12
C ASN A 138 5.79 12.76 17.39
N LYS A 139 5.94 12.18 18.59
CA LYS A 139 5.83 12.89 19.88
C LYS A 139 6.92 13.97 20.06
N MET A 140 8.15 13.72 19.61
CA MET A 140 9.23 14.71 19.66
C MET A 140 8.99 15.90 18.71
N LYS A 141 8.39 15.65 17.53
CA LYS A 141 8.04 16.72 16.58
C LYS A 141 6.90 17.61 17.07
N GLU A 142 6.00 17.09 17.91
CA GLU A 142 4.94 17.87 18.55
C GLU A 142 5.50 18.80 19.64
N GLN A 143 6.61 18.43 20.29
CA GLN A 143 7.29 19.26 21.30
C GLN A 143 8.19 20.32 20.65
N GLU A 144 8.92 20.00 19.58
CA GLU A 144 9.80 20.97 18.88
C GLU A 144 9.02 22.00 18.04
N GLY A 145 7.74 21.75 17.74
CA GLY A 145 6.90 22.63 16.92
C GLY A 145 6.50 23.96 17.58
N ASN A 146 6.64 24.08 18.91
CA ASN A 146 6.24 25.28 19.66
C ASN A 146 7.37 26.29 19.90
N GLU A 147 8.66 25.92 19.74
CA GLU A 147 9.78 26.82 20.07
C GLU A 147 10.34 27.59 18.85
N GLN A 148 10.03 27.19 17.62
CA GLN A 148 10.61 27.80 16.41
C GLN A 148 9.77 28.92 15.76
N GLN A 149 8.66 29.36 16.36
CA GLN A 149 7.81 30.41 15.78
C GLN A 149 8.16 31.87 16.16
N GLN A 150 9.23 32.13 16.94
CA GLN A 150 9.52 33.51 17.41
C GLN A 150 10.80 34.20 16.91
N GLN A 151 11.58 33.65 15.95
CA GLN A 151 12.88 34.27 15.58
C GLN A 151 13.14 34.57 14.10
N GLN A 152 12.13 34.70 13.23
CA GLN A 152 12.39 35.18 11.85
C GLN A 152 11.46 36.31 11.41
N GLN A 153 11.61 37.45 12.07
CA GLN A 153 11.34 38.76 11.46
C GLN A 153 12.49 39.70 11.83
N ASN A 154 13.46 39.82 10.92
CA ASN A 154 14.30 41.01 10.64
C ASN A 154 15.67 40.58 10.10
N GLN A 155 15.85 40.66 8.77
CA GLN A 155 16.83 41.55 8.12
C GLN A 155 16.99 41.17 6.63
N GLY A 156 16.88 42.18 5.77
CA GLY A 156 17.06 42.12 4.33
C GLY A 156 18.52 41.90 3.93
N GLN A 157 18.74 41.22 2.81
CA GLN A 157 19.21 41.83 1.55
C GLN A 157 20.71 42.16 1.55
N GLU A 158 21.53 41.25 1.02
CA GLU A 158 22.29 41.40 -0.23
C GLU A 158 23.38 40.32 -0.28
N ASN A 159 23.82 39.98 -1.49
CA ASN A 159 24.87 39.00 -1.80
C ASN A 159 24.58 37.52 -1.50
N GLN A 160 23.93 36.86 -2.46
CA GLN A 160 24.62 35.84 -3.29
C GLN A 160 23.65 35.31 -4.35
N LYS A 161 23.88 35.70 -5.60
CA LYS A 161 23.52 34.91 -6.80
C LYS A 161 24.39 33.65 -6.83
N GLN A 162 24.27 32.79 -5.83
CA GLN A 162 24.58 31.37 -5.99
C GLN A 162 23.28 30.67 -6.34
N CYS A 163 23.34 29.86 -7.39
CA CYS A 163 22.31 28.93 -7.83
C CYS A 163 21.52 28.42 -6.61
N ARG A 164 20.26 28.86 -6.44
CA ARG A 164 19.35 28.32 -5.43
C ARG A 164 19.05 26.88 -5.81
N ARG A 165 20.02 25.99 -5.57
CA ARG A 165 19.84 24.56 -5.67
C ARG A 165 18.82 24.25 -4.60
N THR A 166 17.59 23.96 -5.03
CA THR A 166 16.49 23.57 -4.16
C THR A 166 17.02 22.50 -3.22
N LYS A 167 17.00 22.77 -1.91
CA LYS A 167 17.49 21.86 -0.88
C LYS A 167 16.95 20.46 -1.20
N GLU A 168 17.85 19.55 -1.55
CA GLU A 168 17.46 18.21 -1.99
C GLU A 168 16.68 17.52 -0.88
N ARG A 169 15.45 17.11 -1.19
CA ARG A 169 14.54 16.48 -0.22
C ARG A 169 14.91 15.01 -0.02
N ARG A 170 14.64 14.47 1.17
CA ARG A 170 14.86 13.05 1.48
C ARG A 170 13.80 12.17 0.84
N ILE A 171 14.13 10.91 0.55
CA ILE A 171 13.24 9.93 -0.06
C ILE A 171 12.00 9.69 0.82
N GLY A 172 12.18 9.51 2.13
CA GLY A 172 11.05 9.35 3.05
C GLY A 172 10.11 10.55 3.06
N TYR A 173 10.67 11.77 3.04
CA TYR A 173 9.89 13.01 3.01
C TYR A 173 9.02 13.12 1.74
N ILE A 174 9.56 12.78 0.57
CA ILE A 174 8.78 12.87 -0.67
C ILE A 174 7.70 11.78 -0.75
N ILE A 175 7.95 10.58 -0.20
CA ILE A 175 6.95 9.50 -0.16
C ILE A 175 5.76 9.95 0.68
N GLU A 176 6.01 10.45 1.89
CA GLU A 176 4.97 10.95 2.80
C GLU A 176 4.13 12.04 2.13
N LYS A 177 4.80 12.98 1.45
CA LYS A 177 4.12 14.11 0.80
C LYS A 177 3.30 13.70 -0.41
N VAL A 178 3.79 12.74 -1.21
CA VAL A 178 3.04 12.17 -2.34
C VAL A 178 1.84 11.38 -1.84
N GLN A 179 1.98 10.65 -0.74
CA GLN A 179 0.88 9.91 -0.13
C GLN A 179 -0.22 10.86 0.38
N LYS A 180 0.12 11.84 1.21
CA LYS A 180 -0.83 12.86 1.70
C LYS A 180 -1.52 13.61 0.56
N TRP A 181 -0.76 13.92 -0.49
CA TRP A 181 -1.31 14.57 -1.69
C TRP A 181 -2.36 13.70 -2.40
N ARG A 182 -2.16 12.38 -2.47
CA ARG A 182 -3.11 11.44 -3.05
C ARG A 182 -4.30 11.17 -2.14
N GLU A 183 -4.11 11.17 -0.83
CA GLU A 183 -5.20 11.09 0.14
C GLU A 183 -6.16 12.28 -0.01
N TYR A 184 -5.65 13.52 -0.06
CA TYR A 184 -6.48 14.70 -0.30
C TYR A 184 -7.26 14.65 -1.62
N TYR A 185 -6.66 14.09 -2.68
CA TYR A 185 -7.31 13.94 -3.97
C TYR A 185 -8.40 12.84 -3.99
N ASN A 186 -8.11 11.71 -3.34
CA ASN A 186 -9.04 10.58 -3.27
C ASN A 186 -10.25 10.89 -2.37
N GLY A 187 -10.07 11.82 -1.43
CA GLY A 187 -11.10 12.28 -0.52
C GLY A 187 -10.73 11.94 0.91
N ILE A 188 -10.87 12.93 1.78
CA ILE A 188 -10.71 12.75 3.22
C ILE A 188 -12.02 13.06 3.92
N THR A 189 -12.31 12.29 4.96
CA THR A 189 -13.46 12.52 5.82
C THR A 189 -13.10 13.61 6.81
N ILE A 190 -13.64 14.81 6.62
CA ILE A 190 -13.53 15.92 7.58
C ILE A 190 -14.95 16.16 8.09
N ASP A 191 -15.14 16.12 9.41
CA ASP A 191 -16.39 16.49 10.08
C ASP A 191 -17.64 15.75 9.56
N GLY A 192 -17.51 14.44 9.32
CA GLY A 192 -18.61 13.59 8.83
C GLY A 192 -18.95 13.75 7.33
N GLY A 193 -18.28 14.66 6.63
CA GLY A 193 -18.37 14.85 5.17
C GLY A 193 -17.13 14.37 4.43
N SER A 194 -17.29 13.65 3.32
CA SER A 194 -16.17 13.32 2.42
C SER A 194 -15.88 14.50 1.50
N LYS A 195 -14.74 15.18 1.70
CA LYS A 195 -14.31 16.28 0.83
C LYS A 195 -13.14 15.83 -0.05
N ARG A 196 -13.35 15.86 -1.37
CA ARG A 196 -12.30 15.63 -2.37
C ARG A 196 -11.71 16.97 -2.79
N PHE A 197 -10.39 17.07 -2.75
CA PHE A 197 -9.67 18.24 -3.23
C PHE A 197 -9.21 18.00 -4.68
N THR A 198 -9.13 19.06 -5.46
CA THR A 198 -8.43 18.99 -6.75
C THR A 198 -6.94 18.74 -6.52
N LEU A 199 -6.23 18.24 -7.54
CA LEU A 199 -4.78 18.01 -7.44
C LEU A 199 -4.00 19.28 -7.10
N GLU A 200 -4.47 20.46 -7.53
CA GLU A 200 -3.84 21.74 -7.26
C GLU A 200 -4.04 22.18 -5.80
N GLU A 201 -5.26 22.08 -5.29
CA GLU A 201 -5.59 22.40 -3.88
C GLU A 201 -4.89 21.43 -2.93
N ALA A 202 -4.86 20.14 -3.27
CA ALA A 202 -4.14 19.14 -2.52
C ALA A 202 -2.63 19.44 -2.49
N ALA A 203 -2.05 19.94 -3.59
CA ALA A 203 -0.65 20.32 -3.68
C ALA A 203 -0.33 21.53 -2.76
N GLN A 204 -1.23 22.51 -2.73
CA GLN A 204 -1.16 23.63 -1.79
C GLN A 204 -1.19 23.14 -0.34
N LYS A 205 -2.10 22.22 0.00
CA LYS A 205 -2.20 21.65 1.36
C LYS A 205 -0.92 20.95 1.82
N VAL A 206 -0.17 20.29 0.93
CA VAL A 206 1.09 19.63 1.30
C VAL A 206 2.32 20.54 1.24
N ASN A 207 2.15 21.82 0.86
CA ASN A 207 3.21 22.82 0.69
C ASN A 207 4.32 22.39 -0.30
N ILE A 208 3.92 21.78 -1.42
CA ILE A 208 4.82 21.42 -2.52
C ILE A 208 4.10 21.72 -3.84
N SER A 209 4.80 22.36 -4.78
CA SER A 209 4.27 22.58 -6.13
C SER A 209 3.82 21.25 -6.77
N LYS A 210 2.66 21.23 -7.41
CA LYS A 210 2.15 20.05 -8.14
C LYS A 210 3.17 19.43 -9.08
N LYS A 211 3.86 20.25 -9.90
CA LYS A 211 4.93 19.78 -10.81
C LYS A 211 5.99 18.93 -10.11
N SER A 212 6.38 19.31 -8.89
CA SER A 212 7.36 18.53 -8.11
C SER A 212 6.76 17.25 -7.55
N LEU A 213 5.49 17.27 -7.11
CA LEU A 213 4.79 16.08 -6.64
C LEU A 213 4.55 15.06 -7.76
N ASP A 214 4.24 15.53 -8.96
CA ASP A 214 4.14 14.70 -10.16
C ASP A 214 5.49 14.03 -10.49
N ASP A 215 6.60 14.78 -10.46
CA ASP A 215 7.95 14.19 -10.63
C ASP A 215 8.24 13.15 -9.53
N TYR A 216 8.00 13.48 -8.26
CA TYR A 216 8.25 12.54 -7.16
C TYR A 216 7.42 11.27 -7.28
N LEU A 217 6.13 11.39 -7.63
CA LEU A 217 5.26 10.24 -7.85
C LEU A 217 5.79 9.36 -9.00
N LEU A 218 6.22 9.97 -10.10
CA LEU A 218 6.81 9.25 -11.22
C LEU A 218 8.08 8.50 -10.82
N GLN A 219 8.99 9.16 -10.08
CA GLN A 219 10.22 8.54 -9.57
C GLN A 219 9.91 7.38 -8.62
N ILE A 220 8.93 7.54 -7.72
CA ILE A 220 8.51 6.48 -6.80
C ILE A 220 7.92 5.29 -7.57
N ARG A 221 7.07 5.54 -8.57
CA ARG A 221 6.49 4.48 -9.42
C ARG A 221 7.58 3.70 -10.14
N TYR A 222 8.55 4.37 -10.75
CA TYR A 222 9.66 3.69 -11.43
C TYR A 222 10.63 3.02 -10.45
N GLY A 223 10.89 3.62 -9.30
CA GLY A 223 11.69 2.99 -8.25
C GLY A 223 11.06 1.67 -7.82
N ARG A 224 9.74 1.64 -7.56
CA ARG A 224 9.01 0.40 -7.26
C ARG A 224 9.10 -0.59 -8.43
N LYS A 225 8.86 -0.14 -9.66
CA LYS A 225 8.93 -0.97 -10.87
C LYS A 225 10.30 -1.63 -11.07
N PHE A 226 11.38 -0.98 -10.63
CA PHE A 226 12.75 -1.46 -10.77
C PHE A 226 13.31 -2.10 -9.49
N GLY A 227 12.51 -2.29 -8.45
CA GLY A 227 12.94 -2.93 -7.20
C GLY A 227 13.81 -2.05 -6.30
N PHE A 228 13.63 -0.74 -6.32
CA PHE A 228 14.34 0.18 -5.41
C PHE A 228 13.89 -0.05 -3.96
N ASN A 229 14.86 -0.26 -3.04
CA ASN A 229 14.56 -0.41 -1.62
C ASN A 229 14.35 0.95 -0.94
N PHE A 230 13.09 1.39 -0.86
CA PHE A 230 12.76 2.67 -0.25
C PHE A 230 12.97 2.73 1.26
N ASN A 231 12.99 1.58 1.95
CA ASN A 231 13.15 1.53 3.40
C ASN A 231 14.61 1.77 3.78
N GLU A 232 15.55 1.08 3.12
CA GLU A 232 17.00 1.29 3.32
C GLU A 232 17.42 2.73 2.98
N HIS A 233 16.91 3.25 1.87
CA HIS A 233 17.27 4.58 1.39
C HIS A 233 16.35 5.71 1.90
N LYS A 234 15.50 5.47 2.91
CA LYS A 234 14.49 6.45 3.39
C LYS A 234 15.12 7.79 3.79
N ASN A 235 16.29 7.74 4.42
CA ASN A 235 17.01 8.92 4.91
C ASN A 235 17.90 9.59 3.85
N GLU A 236 18.08 8.95 2.70
CA GLU A 236 18.90 9.46 1.62
C GLU A 236 18.17 10.51 0.80
N LYS A 237 18.93 11.27 0.02
CA LYS A 237 18.40 12.31 -0.86
C LYS A 237 17.70 11.69 -2.07
N VAL A 238 16.63 12.33 -2.55
CA VAL A 238 15.88 11.92 -3.75
C VAL A 238 16.75 11.74 -5.00
N GLY A 239 17.93 12.39 -5.04
CA GLY A 239 18.91 12.19 -6.10
C GLY A 239 19.32 10.73 -6.29
N VAL A 240 19.39 9.93 -5.23
CA VAL A 240 19.74 8.51 -5.28
C VAL A 240 18.68 7.71 -6.04
N LEU A 241 17.41 7.93 -5.70
CA LEU A 241 16.27 7.34 -6.42
C LEU A 241 16.27 7.74 -7.91
N ARG A 242 16.49 9.02 -8.21
CA ARG A 242 16.54 9.51 -9.61
C ARG A 242 17.67 8.87 -10.39
N ALA A 243 18.86 8.74 -9.79
CA ALA A 243 20.01 8.10 -10.42
C ALA A 243 19.73 6.62 -10.72
N PHE A 244 19.15 5.91 -9.76
CA PHE A 244 18.75 4.50 -9.92
C PHE A 244 17.74 4.32 -11.05
N VAL A 245 16.67 5.12 -11.07
CA VAL A 245 15.64 5.08 -12.11
C VAL A 245 16.23 5.40 -13.50
N LYS A 246 17.12 6.40 -13.59
CA LYS A 246 17.80 6.75 -14.85
C LYS A 246 18.68 5.60 -15.37
N LYS A 247 19.45 4.96 -14.49
CA LYS A 247 20.30 3.80 -14.84
C LYS A 247 19.43 2.70 -15.45
N ASN A 248 18.37 2.28 -14.76
CA ASN A 248 17.52 1.17 -15.19
C ASN A 248 16.65 1.47 -16.43
N ASN A 249 16.22 2.73 -16.62
CA ASN A 249 15.53 3.13 -17.85
C ASN A 249 16.46 3.12 -19.07
N SER A 250 17.74 3.44 -18.91
CA SER A 250 18.71 3.41 -20.01
C SER A 250 19.09 1.98 -20.43
N THR A 251 19.15 1.04 -19.48
CA THR A 251 19.46 -0.38 -19.76
C THR A 251 18.35 -1.05 -20.57
N LYS A 252 17.07 -0.71 -20.34
CA LYS A 252 15.94 -1.22 -21.15
C LYS A 252 15.98 -0.71 -22.60
N LYS A 253 16.31 0.57 -22.82
CA LYS A 253 16.40 1.14 -24.18
C LYS A 253 17.54 0.53 -25.02
N LYS A 254 18.59 -0.01 -24.39
CA LYS A 254 19.67 -0.71 -25.11
C LYS A 254 19.30 -2.13 -25.50
N LYS A 255 18.56 -2.87 -24.67
CA LYS A 255 18.11 -4.23 -24.99
C LYS A 255 17.10 -4.26 -26.15
N VAL A 256 16.18 -3.30 -26.21
CA VAL A 256 15.17 -3.19 -27.28
C VAL A 256 15.75 -2.76 -28.64
N LYS A 257 17.03 -2.35 -28.71
CA LYS A 257 17.69 -1.92 -29.95
C LYS A 257 18.68 -2.95 -30.50
N GLN A 258 18.82 -4.09 -29.83
CA GLN A 258 19.70 -5.21 -30.22
C GLN A 258 18.91 -6.50 -30.50
N GLU A 259 17.59 -6.44 -30.43
CA GLU A 259 16.64 -7.40 -31.00
C GLU A 259 15.96 -6.74 -32.21
#